data_AF-A0A8C6EGF7-F1
#
_entry.id   AF-A0A8C6EGF7-F1
#
_cell.length_a   1.000
_cell.length_b   1.000
_cell.length_c   1.000
_cell.angle_alpha   90.00
_cell.angle_beta   90.00
_cell.angle_gamma   90.00
#
_symmetry.space_group_name_H-M   'P 1'
#
loop_
_entity.id
_entity.type
_entity.pdbx_description
1 polymer ?
#
loop_
_entity_poly.entity_id
_entity_poly.type
_entity_poly.pdbx_seq_one_letter_code
_entity_poly.pdbx_strand_id
1 'polypeptide(L)'
;MRGSTLTFRLRASAALTMAARGFGLLTRLPVCAQRRSRVQRPSFRLLGCPGTVAEDLQREERLSGSAETGSEDKTPKKRFFEVQKERREQAQRTILIHCPNKFSEKKFLKYLSQHGPINNHFFYESFGLYAVVEFCQKESISSLQNGTRTPSMGMEAAIPFRSRFFNLKLKNSPTQTSEKSCVQSSHQLSPSSKKLFELLCYAESVDDQLNTLLKEFELTEENTRLRYLTCSLIEDIAAAYFPDCIVRPFGSSVNTFGKLGCDLDMFLDLDEIGKRSTHKSAGNFLMEFQVKNVPSERIATQKILSVIGECLDHFGPGCVGVQKILNARCPLVRFSHQPSGFQCDLTTNNRIALKSSELLYIYGALDSRVRALVFSIRCWARAHSLTSSIPGAWITNFSLTMMVIFFLQRRSPPILPTLDLLKTLADAEDKCIIEGNNCTFLRDLNRIKPSGNTETLDLLLKEFFEYFGNFTFNKNSINIRQGREQNKPDSSPLHIQNPFETSLNISKNVSQSQLQKFVELARESAWILQQEDQDRPSSSSNQPWGLATLLLPSVAKSKSPTKNKKEKFSSERIKNLLESIKSNRTENPTDTNGKRTISTQI
;
A
#
# COMPACT_ATOMS: atom_id res chain seq x y z
N MET A 1 53.76 16.66 38.05
CA MET A 1 54.10 17.37 39.29
C MET A 1 52.79 17.82 39.96
N ARG A 2 52.61 17.42 41.23
CA ARG A 2 51.72 17.90 42.35
C ARG A 2 50.45 18.69 41.95
N GLY A 3 49.21 18.22 42.25
CA GLY A 3 48.53 18.14 43.57
C GLY A 3 47.49 19.29 43.63
N SER A 4 46.21 19.19 44.00
CA SER A 4 45.51 18.51 45.12
C SER A 4 43.98 18.55 44.82
N THR A 5 43.19 17.47 44.82
CA THR A 5 42.39 16.86 45.92
C THR A 5 41.45 17.79 46.70
N LEU A 6 40.12 17.59 46.57
CA LEU A 6 39.21 17.52 47.73
C LEU A 6 37.92 16.73 47.40
N THR A 7 37.75 15.62 48.11
CA THR A 7 36.57 14.76 48.22
C THR A 7 35.75 15.18 49.45
N PHE A 8 34.42 15.06 49.42
CA PHE A 8 33.61 15.04 50.65
C PHE A 8 32.53 13.95 50.61
N ARG A 9 32.32 13.40 51.81
CA ARG A 9 31.80 12.06 52.15
C ARG A 9 30.28 12.00 52.32
N LEU A 10 29.78 10.78 52.18
CA LEU A 10 28.54 10.25 52.74
C LEU A 10 28.39 10.55 54.24
N ARG A 11 27.14 10.76 54.69
CA ARG A 11 26.65 10.31 56.00
C ARG A 11 25.29 9.63 55.86
N ALA A 12 25.28 8.34 56.18
CA ALA A 12 24.10 7.57 56.51
C ALA A 12 23.66 7.90 57.93
N SER A 13 22.36 7.85 58.20
CA SER A 13 21.82 7.65 59.54
C SER A 13 20.65 6.67 59.46
N ALA A 14 20.79 5.59 60.22
CA ALA A 14 19.81 4.55 60.43
C ALA A 14 19.06 4.84 61.74
N ALA A 15 17.76 4.55 61.76
CA ALA A 15 17.03 4.29 63.00
C ALA A 15 15.98 3.19 62.73
N LEU A 16 16.21 2.07 63.40
CA LEU A 16 15.35 0.89 63.52
C LEU A 16 14.21 1.19 64.51
N THR A 17 13.00 0.67 64.26
CA THR A 17 12.16 0.12 65.34
C THR A 17 11.21 -0.95 64.80
N MET A 18 11.23 -2.12 65.46
CA MET A 18 10.41 -3.30 65.21
C MET A 18 9.07 -3.26 65.97
N ALA A 19 8.03 -3.89 65.41
CA ALA A 19 7.05 -4.78 66.09
C ALA A 19 6.09 -5.35 65.01
N ALA A 20 6.24 -6.59 64.54
CA ALA A 20 5.66 -7.84 65.05
C ALA A 20 4.14 -8.05 64.81
N ARG A 21 3.85 -8.95 63.85
CA ARG A 21 2.85 -10.04 63.77
C ARG A 21 1.35 -9.77 64.02
N GLY A 22 0.55 -10.17 63.01
CA GLY A 22 -0.85 -10.58 63.16
C GLY A 22 -1.29 -11.48 62.00
N PHE A 23 -1.43 -12.78 62.26
CA PHE A 23 -2.04 -13.79 61.38
C PHE A 23 -3.56 -13.53 61.29
N GLY A 24 -4.14 -13.65 60.09
CA GLY A 24 -5.59 -13.58 59.88
C GLY A 24 -6.07 -14.56 58.80
N LEU A 25 -6.66 -15.66 59.27
CA LEU A 25 -7.36 -16.68 58.50
C LEU A 25 -8.42 -16.06 57.56
N LEU A 26 -8.41 -16.42 56.27
CA LEU A 26 -9.55 -16.20 55.36
C LEU A 26 -10.50 -17.40 55.46
N THR A 27 -11.60 -17.19 56.17
CA THR A 27 -12.75 -18.08 56.24
C THR A 27 -13.59 -18.00 54.96
N ARG A 28 -13.97 -19.18 54.47
CA ARG A 28 -14.95 -19.41 53.40
C ARG A 28 -16.35 -18.98 53.85
N LEU A 29 -17.11 -18.32 52.95
CA LEU A 29 -18.57 -18.24 53.00
C LEU A 29 -19.16 -18.21 51.56
N PRO A 30 -20.45 -18.56 51.38
CA PRO A 30 -20.83 -19.63 50.46
C PRO A 30 -21.56 -19.19 49.18
N VAL A 31 -21.61 -20.17 48.27
CA VAL A 31 -22.40 -20.26 47.05
C VAL A 31 -23.88 -19.99 47.30
N CYS A 32 -24.44 -19.00 46.61
CA CYS A 32 -25.89 -18.81 46.50
C CYS A 32 -26.39 -19.47 45.21
N ALA A 33 -27.27 -20.46 45.37
CA ALA A 33 -27.92 -21.18 44.31
C ALA A 33 -29.14 -20.41 43.78
N GLN A 34 -29.24 -20.22 42.47
CA GLN A 34 -30.51 -19.86 41.81
C GLN A 34 -30.78 -20.72 40.57
N ARG A 35 -31.77 -21.62 40.79
CA ARG A 35 -32.85 -22.08 39.91
C ARG A 35 -32.57 -22.22 38.40
N ARG A 36 -32.56 -23.50 37.99
CA ARG A 36 -32.91 -23.96 36.64
C ARG A 36 -34.30 -23.47 36.25
N SER A 37 -34.40 -22.68 35.19
CA SER A 37 -35.62 -22.53 34.40
C SER A 37 -35.36 -23.08 32.99
N ARG A 38 -36.18 -24.07 32.62
CA ARG A 38 -36.27 -24.67 31.29
C ARG A 38 -37.01 -23.66 30.41
N VAL A 39 -36.40 -23.20 29.32
CA VAL A 39 -37.13 -22.51 28.24
C VAL A 39 -36.79 -23.20 26.92
N GLN A 40 -37.84 -23.57 26.20
CA GLN A 40 -37.86 -24.34 24.96
C GLN A 40 -37.15 -23.61 23.81
N ARG A 41 -36.39 -24.37 23.02
CA ARG A 41 -35.88 -23.95 21.72
C ARG A 41 -37.00 -24.02 20.66
N PRO A 42 -37.19 -23.01 19.81
CA PRO A 42 -37.85 -23.21 18.53
C PRO A 42 -36.84 -23.74 17.51
N SER A 43 -37.20 -24.86 16.89
CA SER A 43 -36.51 -25.46 15.75
C SER A 43 -36.65 -24.56 14.52
N PHE A 44 -35.55 -24.03 13.99
CA PHE A 44 -35.49 -23.53 12.61
C PHE A 44 -34.38 -24.25 11.84
N ARG A 45 -34.78 -24.69 10.65
CA ARG A 45 -34.11 -25.64 9.77
C ARG A 45 -32.75 -25.11 9.28
N LEU A 46 -31.73 -25.97 9.35
CA LEU A 46 -30.49 -25.79 8.60
C LEU A 46 -30.79 -25.87 7.09
N LEU A 47 -30.49 -24.81 6.35
CA LEU A 47 -30.15 -24.93 4.93
C LEU A 47 -28.65 -25.13 4.85
N GLY A 48 -28.25 -26.28 4.29
CA GLY A 48 -26.85 -26.67 4.13
C GLY A 48 -26.16 -25.86 3.03
N CYS A 49 -24.89 -25.54 3.27
CA CYS A 49 -23.95 -25.16 2.23
C CYS A 49 -23.26 -26.43 1.70
N PRO A 50 -23.13 -26.61 0.37
CA PRO A 50 -22.39 -27.71 -0.22
C PRO A 50 -20.90 -27.37 -0.36
N GLY A 51 -20.04 -28.40 -0.31
CA GLY A 51 -18.66 -28.34 -0.78
C GLY A 51 -17.60 -28.78 0.23
N THR A 52 -17.62 -30.05 0.63
CA THR A 52 -16.49 -30.70 1.33
C THR A 52 -15.42 -31.08 0.31
N VAL A 53 -14.17 -30.67 0.55
CA VAL A 53 -13.01 -31.11 -0.23
C VAL A 53 -12.65 -32.53 0.17
N ALA A 54 -13.17 -33.50 -0.58
CA ALA A 54 -12.65 -34.86 -0.66
C ALA A 54 -13.14 -35.48 -1.97
N GLU A 55 -12.36 -35.26 -3.04
CA GLU A 55 -12.22 -36.07 -4.27
C GLU A 55 -11.82 -35.14 -5.41
N ASP A 56 -10.52 -35.14 -5.76
CA ASP A 56 -10.07 -35.24 -7.15
C ASP A 56 -8.53 -35.19 -7.21
N LEU A 57 -7.95 -36.39 -7.29
CA LEU A 57 -6.63 -36.65 -7.84
C LEU A 57 -6.87 -37.25 -9.23
N GLN A 58 -6.18 -36.71 -10.24
CA GLN A 58 -6.15 -37.10 -11.66
C GLN A 58 -7.15 -36.37 -12.58
N ARG A 59 -6.69 -35.27 -13.21
CA ARG A 59 -6.54 -35.19 -14.69
C ARG A 59 -5.77 -33.91 -15.06
N GLU A 60 -4.46 -34.02 -15.24
CA GLU A 60 -3.72 -33.12 -16.13
C GLU A 60 -4.06 -33.56 -17.56
N GLU A 61 -4.75 -32.72 -18.33
CA GLU A 61 -4.68 -32.79 -19.78
C GLU A 61 -4.95 -31.42 -20.42
N ARG A 62 -4.15 -31.15 -21.44
CA ARG A 62 -4.00 -29.91 -22.21
C ARG A 62 -5.33 -29.39 -22.75
N LEU A 63 -5.52 -28.06 -22.71
CA LEU A 63 -6.38 -27.37 -23.66
C LEU A 63 -5.63 -26.16 -24.25
N SER A 64 -5.24 -26.36 -25.50
CA SER A 64 -4.76 -25.38 -26.47
C SER A 64 -5.93 -24.56 -27.03
N GLY A 65 -5.64 -23.27 -27.26
CA GLY A 65 -6.36 -22.25 -28.05
C GLY A 65 -7.73 -22.55 -28.66
N SER A 66 -8.70 -21.69 -28.34
CA SER A 66 -9.55 -21.07 -29.35
C SER A 66 -10.01 -19.69 -28.84
N ALA A 67 -10.01 -18.72 -29.75
CA ALA A 67 -10.48 -17.37 -29.52
C ALA A 67 -12.01 -17.37 -29.47
N GLU A 68 -12.59 -16.87 -28.39
CA GLU A 68 -14.00 -16.48 -28.37
C GLU A 68 -14.19 -15.12 -27.69
N THR A 69 -14.89 -14.28 -28.43
CA THR A 69 -15.29 -12.91 -28.18
C THR A 69 -16.35 -12.79 -27.08
N GLY A 70 -16.16 -11.82 -26.18
CA GLY A 70 -17.21 -10.94 -25.67
C GLY A 70 -18.35 -11.54 -24.84
N SER A 71 -18.14 -11.64 -23.53
CA SER A 71 -19.15 -11.34 -22.50
C SER A 71 -18.45 -11.23 -21.15
N GLU A 72 -18.15 -10.00 -20.69
CA GLU A 72 -17.71 -9.78 -19.32
C GLU A 72 -18.88 -10.06 -18.38
N ASP A 73 -18.80 -11.16 -17.63
CA ASP A 73 -19.72 -11.51 -16.57
C ASP A 73 -19.63 -10.45 -15.46
N LYS A 74 -20.55 -9.48 -15.49
CA LYS A 74 -20.53 -8.27 -14.63
C LYS A 74 -20.89 -8.62 -13.18
N THR A 75 -19.95 -9.23 -12.49
CA THR A 75 -19.95 -9.23 -11.03
C THR A 75 -19.83 -7.78 -10.55
N PRO A 76 -20.75 -7.30 -9.69
CA PRO A 76 -20.71 -5.90 -9.23
C PRO A 76 -19.42 -5.63 -8.46
N LYS A 77 -18.75 -4.52 -8.78
CA LYS A 77 -17.52 -4.11 -8.08
C LYS A 77 -17.89 -3.73 -6.65
N LYS A 78 -17.32 -4.45 -5.66
CA LYS A 78 -17.53 -4.20 -4.23
C LYS A 78 -16.99 -2.81 -3.82
N ARG A 79 -17.63 -2.17 -2.84
CA ARG A 79 -17.15 -0.90 -2.30
C ARG A 79 -15.90 -1.13 -1.44
N PHE A 80 -15.00 -0.14 -1.40
CA PHE A 80 -13.74 -0.23 -0.65
C PHE A 80 -13.93 -0.66 0.82
N PHE A 81 -14.87 -0.03 1.53
CA PHE A 81 -15.15 -0.35 2.93
C PHE A 81 -15.68 -1.79 3.12
N GLU A 82 -16.48 -2.30 2.18
CA GLU A 82 -16.99 -3.67 2.22
C GLU A 82 -15.85 -4.67 2.08
N VAL A 83 -14.94 -4.43 1.12
CA VAL A 83 -13.72 -5.23 0.95
C VAL A 83 -12.89 -5.21 2.24
N GLN A 84 -12.65 -4.04 2.83
CA GLN A 84 -11.88 -3.96 4.08
C GLN A 84 -12.56 -4.70 5.24
N LYS A 85 -13.89 -4.62 5.35
CA LYS A 85 -14.66 -5.31 6.39
C LYS A 85 -14.57 -6.82 6.23
N GLU A 86 -14.83 -7.33 5.03
CA GLU A 86 -14.75 -8.75 4.71
C GLU A 86 -13.34 -9.32 4.98
N ARG A 87 -12.28 -8.64 4.53
CA ARG A 87 -10.90 -9.08 4.77
C ARG A 87 -10.51 -9.07 6.24
N ARG A 88 -11.01 -8.11 7.02
CA ARG A 88 -10.83 -8.10 8.48
C ARG A 88 -11.55 -9.27 9.14
N GLU A 89 -12.81 -9.54 8.78
CA GLU A 89 -13.56 -10.68 9.33
C GLU A 89 -12.88 -12.02 9.02
N GLN A 90 -12.36 -12.21 7.81
CA GLN A 90 -11.52 -13.35 7.45
C GLN A 90 -10.27 -13.43 8.34
N ALA A 91 -9.56 -12.31 8.52
CA ALA A 91 -8.37 -12.26 9.36
C ALA A 91 -8.64 -12.57 10.84
N GLN A 92 -9.81 -12.20 11.37
CA GLN A 92 -10.21 -12.46 12.76
C GLN A 92 -10.45 -13.94 13.07
N ARG A 93 -10.72 -14.75 12.05
CA ARG A 93 -10.84 -16.23 12.14
C ARG A 93 -9.65 -16.96 11.52
N THR A 94 -8.55 -16.25 11.31
CA THR A 94 -7.28 -16.78 10.79
C THR A 94 -6.23 -16.86 11.88
N ILE A 95 -5.37 -17.87 11.82
CA ILE A 95 -4.23 -18.09 12.70
C ILE A 95 -2.92 -18.14 11.92
N LEU A 96 -1.81 -17.85 12.60
CA LEU A 96 -0.45 -18.00 12.08
C LEU A 96 0.26 -19.12 12.82
N ILE A 97 0.95 -20.01 12.11
CA ILE A 97 1.67 -21.13 12.70
C ILE A 97 3.09 -21.18 12.16
N HIS A 98 4.09 -21.13 13.04
CA HIS A 98 5.47 -21.48 12.69
C HIS A 98 5.61 -23.00 12.61
N CYS A 99 6.07 -23.50 11.46
CA CYS A 99 6.11 -24.91 11.11
C CYS A 99 7.55 -25.46 11.14
N PRO A 100 7.73 -26.75 11.43
CA PRO A 100 9.02 -27.40 11.23
C PRO A 100 9.33 -27.55 9.74
N ASN A 101 10.61 -27.65 9.37
CA ASN A 101 11.06 -27.72 7.97
C ASN A 101 10.54 -28.96 7.20
N LYS A 102 10.11 -30.02 7.90
CA LYS A 102 9.59 -31.25 7.28
C LYS A 102 8.39 -31.75 8.06
N PHE A 103 7.22 -31.75 7.43
CA PHE A 103 6.01 -32.39 7.94
C PHE A 103 5.03 -32.67 6.79
N SER A 104 4.08 -33.57 7.03
CA SER A 104 3.01 -33.87 6.07
C SER A 104 1.89 -32.84 6.19
N GLU A 105 1.66 -32.06 5.13
CA GLU A 105 0.55 -31.11 5.03
C GLU A 105 -0.80 -31.77 5.34
N LYS A 106 -1.06 -32.95 4.76
CA LYS A 106 -2.29 -33.71 5.02
C LYS A 106 -2.50 -34.04 6.50
N LYS A 107 -1.44 -34.50 7.19
CA LYS A 107 -1.51 -34.80 8.63
C LYS A 107 -1.70 -33.53 9.46
N PHE A 108 -1.06 -32.44 9.06
CA PHE A 108 -1.18 -31.13 9.71
C PHE A 108 -2.60 -30.55 9.59
N LEU A 109 -3.17 -30.52 8.39
CA LEU A 109 -4.54 -30.05 8.18
C LEU A 109 -5.55 -30.95 8.91
N LYS A 110 -5.37 -32.28 8.86
CA LYS A 110 -6.22 -33.22 9.62
C LYS A 110 -6.20 -32.93 11.12
N TYR A 111 -5.03 -32.61 11.68
CA TYR A 111 -4.91 -32.21 13.08
C TYR A 111 -5.67 -30.91 13.36
N LEU A 112 -5.52 -29.87 12.52
CA LEU A 112 -6.21 -28.60 12.73
C LEU A 112 -7.74 -28.71 12.56
N SER A 113 -8.21 -29.54 11.63
CA SER A 113 -9.64 -29.76 11.38
C SER A 113 -10.40 -30.34 12.58
N GLN A 114 -9.71 -30.92 13.57
CA GLN A 114 -10.35 -31.36 14.81
C GLN A 114 -10.89 -30.19 15.65
N HIS A 115 -10.38 -28.97 15.42
CA HIS A 115 -10.82 -27.76 16.12
C HIS A 115 -11.94 -27.02 15.39
N GLY A 116 -12.13 -27.31 14.10
CA GLY A 116 -13.20 -26.77 13.26
C GLY A 116 -12.84 -26.80 11.76
N PRO A 117 -13.82 -26.60 10.87
CA PRO A 117 -13.58 -26.65 9.43
C PRO A 117 -12.67 -25.51 8.96
N ILE A 118 -11.76 -25.83 8.03
CA ILE A 118 -10.79 -24.90 7.44
C ILE A 118 -11.38 -24.37 6.12
N ASN A 119 -11.40 -23.05 5.95
CA ASN A 119 -11.87 -22.38 4.76
C ASN A 119 -10.75 -22.20 3.72
N ASN A 120 -9.54 -21.83 4.18
CA ASN A 120 -8.39 -21.57 3.33
C ASN A 120 -7.09 -21.79 4.11
N HIS A 121 -6.02 -22.17 3.43
CA HIS A 121 -4.68 -22.19 4.00
C HIS A 121 -3.62 -21.97 2.92
N PHE A 122 -2.48 -21.43 3.31
CA PHE A 122 -1.29 -21.37 2.47
C PHE A 122 -0.02 -21.36 3.32
N PHE A 123 1.09 -21.67 2.69
CA PHE A 123 2.41 -21.66 3.31
C PHE A 123 3.28 -20.59 2.69
N TYR A 124 4.24 -20.07 3.45
CA TYR A 124 5.22 -19.12 2.94
C TYR A 124 6.51 -19.20 3.77
N GLU A 125 7.60 -18.73 3.17
CA GLU A 125 8.89 -18.64 3.84
C GLU A 125 9.18 -17.19 4.26
N SER A 126 9.69 -17.05 5.48
CA SER A 126 10.28 -15.83 6.02
C SER A 126 11.50 -16.21 6.87
N PHE A 127 11.53 -15.90 8.17
CA PHE A 127 12.53 -16.39 9.13
C PHE A 127 12.33 -17.88 9.52
N GLY A 128 11.73 -18.66 8.63
CA GLY A 128 11.23 -20.01 8.87
C GLY A 128 10.06 -20.32 7.93
N LEU A 129 9.57 -21.56 7.98
CA LEU A 129 8.36 -21.96 7.27
C LEU A 129 7.14 -21.60 8.12
N TYR A 130 6.18 -20.89 7.54
CA TYR A 130 4.95 -20.48 8.21
C TYR A 130 3.73 -20.97 7.45
N ALA A 131 2.66 -21.27 8.19
CA ALA A 131 1.34 -21.57 7.67
C ALA A 131 0.34 -20.51 8.13
N VAL A 132 -0.45 -20.01 7.19
CA VAL A 132 -1.65 -19.22 7.46
C VAL A 132 -2.85 -20.13 7.29
N VAL A 133 -3.71 -20.20 8.31
CA VAL A 133 -4.90 -21.06 8.27
C VAL A 133 -6.13 -20.25 8.66
N GLU A 134 -7.06 -20.10 7.71
CA GLU A 134 -8.36 -19.45 7.89
C GLU A 134 -9.39 -20.54 8.23
N PHE A 135 -9.97 -20.49 9.43
CA PHE A 135 -11.11 -21.34 9.78
C PHE A 135 -12.42 -20.75 9.24
N CYS A 136 -13.45 -21.58 9.07
CA CYS A 136 -14.79 -21.07 8.73
C CYS A 136 -15.44 -20.31 9.90
N GLN A 137 -15.05 -20.64 11.15
CA GLN A 137 -15.65 -20.15 12.39
C GLN A 137 -14.58 -19.61 13.35
N LYS A 138 -14.91 -18.56 14.09
CA LYS A 138 -13.97 -17.91 15.04
C LYS A 138 -13.74 -18.78 16.28
N GLU A 139 -14.74 -19.55 16.68
CA GLU A 139 -14.74 -20.44 17.84
C GLU A 139 -13.67 -21.54 17.73
N SER A 140 -13.31 -21.93 16.50
CA SER A 140 -12.22 -22.88 16.22
C SER A 140 -10.88 -22.42 16.80
N ILE A 141 -10.64 -21.10 16.82
CA ILE A 141 -9.44 -20.51 17.40
C ILE A 141 -9.42 -20.73 18.91
N SER A 142 -10.54 -20.47 19.60
CA SER A 142 -10.64 -20.69 21.04
C SER A 142 -10.46 -22.17 21.40
N SER A 143 -11.02 -23.08 20.60
CA SER A 143 -10.80 -24.53 20.73
C SER A 143 -9.31 -24.89 20.64
N LEU A 144 -8.59 -24.34 19.66
CA LEU A 144 -7.15 -24.57 19.49
C LEU A 144 -6.33 -23.96 20.64
N GLN A 145 -6.63 -22.72 21.04
CA GLN A 145 -5.95 -22.02 22.13
C GLN A 145 -6.09 -22.76 23.46
N ASN A 146 -7.26 -23.33 23.76
CA ASN A 146 -7.50 -24.11 24.97
C ASN A 146 -6.66 -25.40 25.02
N GLY A 147 -6.35 -26.00 23.87
CA GLY A 147 -5.46 -27.16 23.77
C GLY A 147 -3.96 -26.82 23.73
N THR A 148 -3.61 -25.54 23.63
CA THR A 148 -2.24 -25.06 23.46
C THR A 148 -1.60 -24.75 24.81
N ARG A 149 -0.36 -25.22 25.02
CA ARG A 149 0.40 -24.98 26.25
C ARG A 149 1.37 -23.82 26.07
N THR A 150 1.58 -23.03 27.13
CA THR A 150 2.68 -22.06 27.18
C THR A 150 4.01 -22.80 27.13
N PRO A 151 5.00 -22.35 26.34
CA PRO A 151 6.32 -22.95 26.32
C PRO A 151 6.96 -22.96 27.72
N SER A 152 7.44 -24.12 28.15
CA SER A 152 8.28 -24.27 29.34
C SER A 152 9.68 -24.66 28.88
N MET A 153 10.51 -23.68 28.51
CA MET A 153 11.86 -23.93 28.03
C MET A 153 12.84 -23.76 29.21
N GLY A 154 13.06 -24.82 29.99
CA GLY A 154 14.12 -24.88 31.03
C GLY A 154 14.31 -23.61 31.86
N MET A 155 15.42 -22.90 31.62
CA MET A 155 15.87 -21.70 32.35
C MET A 155 15.30 -20.36 31.84
N GLU A 156 14.59 -20.33 30.71
CA GLU A 156 14.07 -19.09 30.13
C GLU A 156 12.61 -18.85 30.53
N ALA A 157 12.32 -17.68 31.08
CA ALA A 157 10.96 -17.25 31.39
C ALA A 157 10.27 -16.72 30.12
N ALA A 158 9.09 -17.25 29.80
CA ALA A 158 8.26 -16.77 28.70
C ALA A 158 7.19 -15.79 29.19
N ILE A 159 6.96 -14.70 28.46
CA ILE A 159 5.87 -13.76 28.72
C ILE A 159 4.56 -14.42 28.27
N PRO A 160 3.56 -14.60 29.15
CA PRO A 160 2.39 -15.44 28.86
C PRO A 160 1.29 -14.71 28.06
N PHE A 161 1.66 -13.92 27.05
CA PHE A 161 0.70 -13.32 26.13
C PHE A 161 0.15 -14.38 25.17
N ARG A 162 -1.14 -14.70 25.28
CA ARG A 162 -1.81 -15.70 24.44
C ARG A 162 -2.32 -15.07 23.15
N SER A 163 -1.57 -15.26 22.07
CA SER A 163 -1.92 -14.75 20.74
C SER A 163 -2.56 -15.82 19.84
N ARG A 164 -2.82 -15.46 18.59
CA ARG A 164 -3.17 -16.39 17.49
C ARG A 164 -1.96 -16.84 16.67
N PHE A 165 -0.75 -16.63 17.19
CA PHE A 165 0.50 -17.08 16.61
C PHE A 165 1.02 -18.29 17.39
N PHE A 166 1.07 -19.45 16.73
CA PHE A 166 1.41 -20.74 17.32
C PHE A 166 2.75 -21.26 16.80
N ASN A 167 3.35 -22.19 17.54
CA ASN A 167 4.53 -22.92 17.11
C ASN A 167 4.21 -24.42 17.08
N LEU A 168 4.36 -25.05 15.91
CA LEU A 168 4.14 -26.48 15.72
C LEU A 168 5.44 -27.24 16.00
N LYS A 169 5.40 -28.15 16.98
CA LYS A 169 6.51 -29.07 17.28
C LYS A 169 6.08 -30.51 17.07
N LEU A 170 6.92 -31.30 16.40
CA LEU A 170 6.73 -32.75 16.29
C LEU A 170 7.14 -33.41 17.62
N LYS A 171 6.28 -34.29 18.15
CA LYS A 171 6.54 -34.99 19.42
C LYS A 171 7.67 -36.02 19.30
N ASN A 172 7.86 -36.60 18.12
CA ASN A 172 8.91 -37.55 17.81
C ASN A 172 9.69 -37.02 16.60
N SER A 173 11.02 -36.92 16.70
CA SER A 173 11.87 -36.71 15.53
C SER A 173 11.70 -37.91 14.60
N PRO A 174 11.38 -37.72 13.32
CA PRO A 174 11.19 -38.85 12.41
C PRO A 174 12.51 -39.65 12.32
N THR A 175 12.51 -40.86 12.88
CA THR A 175 13.46 -41.91 12.51
C THR A 175 13.28 -42.16 11.03
N GLN A 176 14.28 -41.76 10.24
CA GLN A 176 14.47 -41.98 8.80
C GLN A 176 13.32 -42.71 8.10
N THR A 177 12.33 -41.96 7.62
CA THR A 177 11.52 -42.37 6.48
C THR A 177 11.59 -41.28 5.43
N SER A 178 11.99 -41.68 4.23
CA SER A 178 12.26 -40.89 3.02
C SER A 178 11.00 -40.27 2.39
N GLU A 179 10.07 -39.74 3.19
CA GLU A 179 9.00 -38.91 2.63
C GLU A 179 9.58 -37.51 2.32
N LYS A 180 9.83 -37.24 1.03
CA LYS A 180 10.07 -35.87 0.54
C LYS A 180 8.76 -35.08 0.65
N SER A 181 8.45 -34.57 1.84
CA SER A 181 7.38 -33.59 2.02
C SER A 181 7.96 -32.18 1.83
N CYS A 182 7.87 -31.66 0.60
CA CYS A 182 8.08 -30.24 0.34
C CYS A 182 6.70 -29.61 0.19
N VAL A 183 6.39 -28.62 1.04
CA VAL A 183 5.13 -27.88 0.94
C VAL A 183 5.33 -26.75 -0.08
N GLN A 184 4.34 -26.51 -0.94
CA GLN A 184 4.44 -25.43 -1.91
C GLN A 184 4.27 -24.08 -1.19
N SER A 185 5.37 -23.30 -1.14
CA SER A 185 5.39 -21.98 -0.52
C SER A 185 4.98 -20.90 -1.51
N SER A 186 4.07 -20.03 -1.08
CA SER A 186 3.72 -18.79 -1.78
C SER A 186 4.85 -17.77 -1.67
N HIS A 187 5.15 -17.11 -2.78
CA HIS A 187 6.17 -16.05 -2.82
C HIS A 187 5.62 -14.74 -2.25
N GLN A 188 6.33 -14.17 -1.27
CA GLN A 188 5.94 -12.91 -0.62
C GLN A 188 6.73 -11.68 -1.11
N LEU A 189 7.65 -11.91 -2.06
CA LEU A 189 8.55 -10.90 -2.62
C LEU A 189 8.49 -10.95 -4.16
N SER A 190 8.73 -9.79 -4.79
CA SER A 190 8.83 -9.69 -6.25
C SER A 190 10.05 -10.47 -6.79
N PRO A 191 10.04 -10.90 -8.07
CA PRO A 191 11.18 -11.56 -8.68
C PRO A 191 12.45 -10.68 -8.66
N SER A 192 13.60 -11.31 -8.87
CA SER A 192 14.86 -10.60 -9.04
C SER A 192 14.83 -9.70 -10.27
N SER A 193 15.57 -8.59 -10.23
CA SER A 193 15.63 -7.64 -11.35
C SER A 193 16.05 -8.31 -12.66
N LYS A 194 16.94 -9.33 -12.60
CA LYS A 194 17.38 -10.09 -13.78
C LYS A 194 16.23 -10.89 -14.40
N LYS A 195 15.48 -11.64 -13.59
CA LYS A 195 14.35 -12.44 -14.08
C LYS A 195 13.26 -11.55 -14.66
N LEU A 196 12.96 -10.41 -14.00
CA LEU A 196 12.02 -9.44 -14.52
C LEU A 196 12.47 -8.91 -15.89
N PHE A 197 13.73 -8.54 -16.02
CA PHE A 197 14.27 -8.02 -17.28
C PHE A 197 14.15 -9.03 -18.43
N GLU A 198 14.47 -10.30 -18.17
CA GLU A 198 14.28 -11.38 -19.13
C GLU A 198 12.81 -11.47 -19.56
N LEU A 199 11.87 -11.49 -18.61
CA LEU A 199 10.42 -11.54 -18.91
C LEU A 199 9.97 -10.36 -19.79
N LEU A 200 10.46 -9.15 -19.53
CA LEU A 200 10.09 -7.97 -20.32
C LEU A 200 10.64 -8.03 -21.75
N CYS A 201 11.85 -8.55 -21.95
CA CYS A 201 12.41 -8.70 -23.29
C CYS A 201 11.65 -9.73 -24.15
N TYR A 202 11.05 -10.76 -23.51
CA TYR A 202 10.26 -11.80 -24.19
C TYR A 202 8.80 -11.42 -24.48
N ALA A 203 8.31 -10.29 -23.98
CA ALA A 203 6.94 -9.84 -24.23
C ALA A 203 6.70 -9.52 -25.73
N GLU A 204 5.45 -9.48 -26.17
CA GLU A 204 5.12 -9.23 -27.59
C GLU A 204 4.86 -7.76 -27.92
N SER A 205 4.60 -6.92 -26.92
CA SER A 205 4.31 -5.49 -27.06
C SER A 205 4.71 -4.70 -25.80
N VAL A 206 4.79 -3.37 -25.90
CA VAL A 206 4.99 -2.51 -24.71
C VAL A 206 3.81 -2.64 -23.75
N ASP A 207 2.58 -2.76 -24.26
CA ASP A 207 1.40 -3.09 -23.46
C ASP A 207 1.61 -4.38 -22.64
N ASP A 208 2.11 -5.45 -23.27
CA ASP A 208 2.40 -6.71 -22.58
C ASP A 208 3.54 -6.59 -21.57
N GLN A 209 4.57 -5.78 -21.86
CA GLN A 209 5.63 -5.49 -20.90
C GLN A 209 5.08 -4.81 -19.63
N LEU A 210 4.22 -3.80 -19.80
CA LEU A 210 3.64 -3.06 -18.69
C LEU A 210 2.71 -3.95 -17.84
N ASN A 211 1.91 -4.79 -18.50
CA ASN A 211 1.04 -5.76 -17.82
C ASN A 211 1.84 -6.88 -17.14
N THR A 212 2.92 -7.36 -17.76
CA THR A 212 3.84 -8.34 -17.15
C THR A 212 4.49 -7.77 -15.90
N LEU A 213 5.00 -6.53 -15.98
CA LEU A 213 5.57 -5.85 -14.82
C LEU A 213 4.55 -5.68 -13.70
N LEU A 214 3.31 -5.30 -14.01
CA LEU A 214 2.22 -5.20 -13.04
C LEU A 214 1.99 -6.56 -12.35
N LYS A 215 1.81 -7.63 -13.12
CA LYS A 215 1.52 -8.97 -12.59
C LYS A 215 2.62 -9.51 -11.68
N GLU A 216 3.88 -9.30 -12.04
CA GLU A 216 5.02 -9.77 -11.24
C GLU A 216 5.22 -8.96 -9.94
N PHE A 217 4.69 -7.73 -9.88
CA PHE A 217 4.91 -6.83 -8.76
C PHE A 217 3.70 -6.66 -7.85
N GLU A 218 2.48 -6.83 -8.34
CA GLU A 218 1.26 -6.62 -7.56
C GLU A 218 1.15 -7.57 -6.36
N LEU A 219 0.42 -7.14 -5.32
CA LEU A 219 0.16 -7.99 -4.17
C LEU A 219 -0.69 -9.21 -4.59
N THR A 220 -0.27 -10.41 -4.19
CA THR A 220 -1.10 -11.61 -4.37
C THR A 220 -2.21 -11.68 -3.33
N GLU A 221 -3.17 -12.58 -3.54
CA GLU A 221 -4.23 -12.85 -2.57
C GLU A 221 -3.68 -13.35 -1.22
N GLU A 222 -2.67 -14.20 -1.24
CA GLU A 222 -1.97 -14.72 -0.05
C GLU A 222 -1.26 -13.58 0.69
N ASN A 223 -0.53 -12.72 -0.02
CA ASN A 223 0.15 -11.58 0.59
C ASN A 223 -0.85 -10.60 1.21
N THR A 224 -1.96 -10.35 0.51
CA THR A 224 -3.05 -9.50 1.00
C THR A 224 -3.67 -10.10 2.27
N ARG A 225 -4.00 -11.40 2.27
CA ARG A 225 -4.49 -12.11 3.46
C ARG A 225 -3.51 -12.01 4.63
N LEU A 226 -2.20 -12.20 4.38
CA LEU A 226 -1.17 -12.07 5.40
C LEU A 226 -1.08 -10.66 5.98
N ARG A 227 -1.25 -9.60 5.16
CA ARG A 227 -1.29 -8.21 5.63
C ARG A 227 -2.46 -7.95 6.57
N TYR A 228 -3.65 -8.42 6.21
CA TYR A 228 -4.83 -8.30 7.08
C TYR A 228 -4.70 -9.13 8.35
N LEU A 229 -4.13 -10.34 8.28
CA LEU A 229 -3.81 -11.15 9.46
C LEU A 229 -2.84 -10.43 10.39
N THR A 230 -1.74 -9.87 9.85
CA THR A 230 -0.79 -9.09 10.65
C THR A 230 -1.49 -7.91 11.33
N CYS A 231 -2.31 -7.13 10.62
CA CYS A 231 -3.11 -6.07 11.26
C CYS A 231 -4.01 -6.61 12.38
N SER A 232 -4.66 -7.76 12.17
CA SER A 232 -5.51 -8.40 13.17
C SER A 232 -4.72 -8.89 14.40
N LEU A 233 -3.48 -9.36 14.24
CA LEU A 233 -2.61 -9.71 15.37
C LEU A 233 -2.19 -8.48 16.18
N ILE A 234 -1.94 -7.35 15.51
CA ILE A 234 -1.66 -6.07 16.19
C ILE A 234 -2.93 -5.53 16.88
N GLU A 235 -4.10 -5.74 16.28
CA GLU A 235 -5.40 -5.45 16.90
C GLU A 235 -5.57 -6.20 18.23
N ASP A 236 -5.22 -7.50 18.30
CA ASP A 236 -5.32 -8.28 19.54
C ASP A 236 -4.45 -7.68 20.68
N ILE A 237 -3.26 -7.15 20.34
CA ILE A 237 -2.36 -6.52 21.31
C ILE A 237 -2.96 -5.20 21.81
N ALA A 238 -3.47 -4.37 20.90
CA ALA A 238 -4.09 -3.10 21.25
C ALA A 238 -5.41 -3.29 22.03
N ALA A 239 -6.18 -4.34 21.72
CA ALA A 239 -7.44 -4.67 22.36
C ALA A 239 -7.31 -5.02 23.85
N ALA A 240 -6.10 -5.37 24.32
CA ALA A 240 -5.83 -5.53 25.75
C ALA A 240 -6.07 -4.24 26.56
N TYR A 241 -5.87 -3.07 25.93
CA TYR A 241 -6.14 -1.76 26.53
C TYR A 241 -7.40 -1.10 25.98
N PHE A 242 -7.71 -1.34 24.70
CA PHE A 242 -8.79 -0.70 23.96
C PHE A 242 -9.70 -1.77 23.33
N PRO A 243 -10.62 -2.40 24.09
CA PRO A 243 -11.31 -3.63 23.68
C PRO A 243 -12.04 -3.57 22.34
N ASP A 244 -12.56 -2.41 21.96
CA ASP A 244 -13.32 -2.19 20.73
C ASP A 244 -12.48 -1.51 19.62
N CYS A 245 -11.15 -1.46 19.77
CA CYS A 245 -10.27 -0.87 18.76
C CYS A 245 -10.24 -1.69 17.47
N ILE A 246 -9.89 -1.02 16.38
CA ILE A 246 -9.77 -1.64 15.07
C ILE A 246 -8.41 -1.28 14.49
N VAL A 247 -7.64 -2.25 14.02
CA VAL A 247 -6.41 -1.97 13.26
C VAL A 247 -6.65 -2.31 11.79
N ARG A 248 -6.60 -1.28 10.93
CA ARG A 248 -6.89 -1.42 9.49
C ARG A 248 -5.66 -1.07 8.66
N PRO A 249 -5.35 -1.84 7.60
CA PRO A 249 -4.32 -1.45 6.67
C PRO A 249 -4.79 -0.25 5.83
N PHE A 250 -3.85 0.62 5.47
CA PHE A 250 -4.07 1.71 4.52
C PHE A 250 -2.89 1.84 3.54
N GLY A 251 -2.94 2.86 2.68
CA GLY A 251 -1.87 3.15 1.74
C GLY A 251 -1.69 2.06 0.69
N SER A 252 -0.44 1.72 0.39
CA SER A 252 -0.07 0.78 -0.67
C SER A 252 -0.68 -0.61 -0.47
N SER A 253 -1.00 -1.01 0.76
CA SER A 253 -1.57 -2.33 1.06
C SER A 253 -3.01 -2.51 0.55
N VAL A 254 -3.74 -1.42 0.29
CA VAL A 254 -5.18 -1.49 -0.03
C VAL A 254 -5.61 -0.62 -1.21
N ASN A 255 -4.73 0.25 -1.70
CA ASN A 255 -5.06 1.23 -2.74
C ASN A 255 -4.89 0.70 -4.19
N THR A 256 -4.67 -0.61 -4.38
CA THR A 256 -4.38 -1.31 -5.67
C THR A 256 -3.02 -1.03 -6.32
N PHE A 257 -2.22 -0.12 -5.76
CA PHE A 257 -0.86 0.23 -6.21
C PHE A 257 0.25 -0.35 -5.33
N GLY A 258 -0.08 -1.36 -4.51
CA GLY A 258 0.86 -2.08 -3.67
C GLY A 258 1.76 -3.00 -4.46
N LYS A 259 3.07 -2.92 -4.19
CA LYS A 259 4.06 -3.86 -4.71
C LYS A 259 4.42 -4.89 -3.63
N LEU A 260 4.67 -6.15 -3.99
CA LEU A 260 5.25 -7.14 -3.09
C LEU A 260 6.52 -6.61 -2.40
N GLY A 261 6.59 -6.79 -1.08
CA GLY A 261 7.64 -6.22 -0.23
C GLY A 261 7.47 -4.74 0.15
N CYS A 262 6.37 -4.07 -0.20
CA CYS A 262 6.08 -2.74 0.33
C CYS A 262 5.66 -2.78 1.82
N ASP A 263 5.85 -1.66 2.51
CA ASP A 263 5.49 -1.48 3.92
C ASP A 263 4.00 -1.75 4.17
N LEU A 264 3.69 -2.14 5.41
CA LEU A 264 2.34 -2.31 5.91
C LEU A 264 1.99 -1.13 6.82
N ASP A 265 1.35 -0.13 6.22
CA ASP A 265 0.83 1.04 6.94
C ASP A 265 -0.48 0.67 7.65
N MET A 266 -0.55 0.90 8.96
CA MET A 266 -1.66 0.51 9.83
C MET A 266 -2.27 1.73 10.54
N PHE A 267 -3.60 1.77 10.58
CA PHE A 267 -4.36 2.76 11.31
C PHE A 267 -5.09 2.10 12.48
N LEU A 268 -4.74 2.49 13.71
CA LEU A 268 -5.45 2.12 14.94
C LEU A 268 -6.60 3.10 15.17
N ASP A 269 -7.80 2.64 14.86
CA ASP A 269 -9.06 3.36 15.04
C ASP A 269 -9.60 3.11 16.46
N LEU A 270 -9.87 4.21 17.16
CA LEU A 270 -10.44 4.23 18.50
C LEU A 270 -11.81 4.91 18.55
N ASP A 271 -12.32 5.39 17.41
CA ASP A 271 -13.53 6.19 17.35
C ASP A 271 -14.80 5.35 17.49
N GLU A 272 -14.74 4.09 17.05
CA GLU A 272 -15.85 3.15 17.18
C GLU A 272 -16.10 2.70 18.63
N ILE A 273 -15.13 2.91 19.54
CA ILE A 273 -15.23 2.58 20.96
C ILE A 273 -16.39 3.36 21.63
N GLY A 274 -16.74 4.55 21.13
CA GLY A 274 -17.78 5.41 21.69
C GLY A 274 -19.17 5.33 21.03
N LYS A 275 -19.31 4.65 19.88
CA LYS A 275 -20.57 4.66 19.09
C LYS A 275 -21.58 3.57 19.47
N ARG A 276 -21.34 2.82 20.55
CA ARG A 276 -22.30 1.82 21.02
C ARG A 276 -23.64 2.52 21.34
N SER A 277 -24.71 1.97 20.77
CA SER A 277 -26.10 2.38 20.94
C SER A 277 -26.36 2.90 22.34
N THR A 278 -26.52 4.22 22.47
CA THR A 278 -27.14 4.83 23.65
C THR A 278 -28.58 4.33 23.66
N HIS A 279 -28.81 3.19 24.32
CA HIS A 279 -30.14 2.90 24.82
C HIS A 279 -30.57 4.16 25.59
N LYS A 280 -31.71 4.76 25.21
CA LYS A 280 -32.30 5.87 25.96
C LYS A 280 -32.49 5.38 27.39
N SER A 281 -31.51 5.65 28.24
CA SER A 281 -31.56 5.32 29.65
C SER A 281 -32.69 6.18 30.20
N ALA A 282 -33.78 5.54 30.61
CA ALA A 282 -34.86 6.22 31.30
C ALA A 282 -34.34 6.63 32.68
N GLY A 283 -33.91 7.87 32.83
CA GLY A 283 -33.40 8.42 34.09
C GLY A 283 -32.67 9.75 33.90
N ASN A 284 -32.52 10.50 35.00
CA ASN A 284 -31.85 11.81 35.02
C ASN A 284 -30.32 11.72 35.16
N PHE A 285 -29.75 10.51 35.17
CA PHE A 285 -28.33 10.28 35.42
C PHE A 285 -27.63 9.85 34.13
N LEU A 286 -26.56 10.56 33.79
CA LEU A 286 -25.59 10.18 32.77
C LEU A 286 -24.37 9.57 33.46
N MET A 287 -23.96 8.38 33.04
CA MET A 287 -22.75 7.73 33.55
C MET A 287 -21.67 7.77 32.47
N GLU A 288 -20.52 8.32 32.82
CA GLU A 288 -19.35 8.43 31.95
C GLU A 288 -18.16 7.71 32.59
N PHE A 289 -17.24 7.22 31.76
CA PHE A 289 -16.00 6.65 32.26
C PHE A 289 -15.09 7.76 32.79
N GLN A 290 -14.53 7.59 33.99
CA GLN A 290 -13.47 8.46 34.49
C GLN A 290 -12.18 8.19 33.69
N VAL A 291 -11.83 9.10 32.79
CA VAL A 291 -10.63 9.02 31.94
C VAL A 291 -9.61 10.09 32.27
N LYS A 292 -8.38 9.94 31.76
CA LYS A 292 -7.31 10.93 31.94
C LYS A 292 -7.42 12.01 30.86
N ASN A 293 -7.62 13.26 31.28
CA ASN A 293 -7.64 14.40 30.37
C ASN A 293 -6.23 14.78 29.93
N VAL A 294 -6.10 15.13 28.65
CA VAL A 294 -4.85 15.62 28.05
C VAL A 294 -5.14 16.89 27.23
N PRO A 295 -4.14 17.77 27.01
CA PRO A 295 -4.39 19.08 26.40
C PRO A 295 -4.83 19.05 24.94
N SER A 296 -4.55 17.98 24.19
CA SER A 296 -4.92 17.86 22.78
C SER A 296 -4.97 16.41 22.30
N GLU A 297 -5.69 16.17 21.21
CA GLU A 297 -5.73 14.86 20.53
C GLU A 297 -4.33 14.39 20.13
N ARG A 298 -3.45 15.30 19.69
CA ARG A 298 -2.06 14.96 19.37
C ARG A 298 -1.33 14.35 20.57
N ILE A 299 -1.49 14.91 21.78
CA ILE A 299 -0.88 14.36 22.99
C ILE A 299 -1.50 13.01 23.34
N ALA A 300 -2.82 12.83 23.14
CA ALA A 300 -3.47 11.54 23.31
C ALA A 300 -2.86 10.48 22.36
N THR A 301 -2.77 10.78 21.07
CA THR A 301 -2.14 9.96 20.03
C THR A 301 -0.71 9.56 20.42
N GLN A 302 0.12 10.52 20.84
CA GLN A 302 1.51 10.24 21.23
C GLN A 302 1.58 9.30 22.44
N LYS A 303 0.74 9.50 23.46
CA LYS A 303 0.70 8.63 24.65
C LYS A 303 0.23 7.22 24.31
N ILE A 304 -0.84 7.10 23.53
CA ILE A 304 -1.39 5.82 23.08
C ILE A 304 -0.33 5.05 22.29
N LEU A 305 0.26 5.68 21.27
CA LEU A 305 1.31 5.06 20.45
C LEU A 305 2.55 4.73 21.28
N SER A 306 2.91 5.54 22.27
CA SER A 306 4.02 5.21 23.16
C SER A 306 3.74 3.92 23.91
N VAL A 307 2.56 3.76 24.53
CA VAL A 307 2.19 2.55 25.30
C VAL A 307 2.08 1.32 24.40
N ILE A 308 1.43 1.45 23.24
CA ILE A 308 1.32 0.35 22.27
C ILE A 308 2.72 -0.02 21.76
N GLY A 309 3.59 0.95 21.50
CA GLY A 309 4.98 0.71 21.12
C GLY A 309 5.75 -0.08 22.18
N GLU A 310 5.61 0.26 23.47
CA GLU A 310 6.20 -0.53 24.56
C GLU A 310 5.66 -1.96 24.60
N CYS A 311 4.36 -2.14 24.38
CA CYS A 311 3.73 -3.47 24.37
C CYS A 311 4.20 -4.32 23.18
N LEU A 312 4.36 -3.72 22.01
CA LEU A 312 4.90 -4.40 20.83
C LEU A 312 6.34 -4.84 21.07
N ASP A 313 7.17 -3.98 21.67
CA ASP A 313 8.59 -4.25 21.90
C ASP A 313 8.82 -5.33 22.96
N HIS A 314 8.06 -5.28 24.06
CA HIS A 314 8.26 -6.19 25.19
C HIS A 314 7.41 -7.45 25.12
N PHE A 315 6.19 -7.38 24.57
CA PHE A 315 5.19 -8.46 24.67
C PHE A 315 4.71 -8.99 23.32
N GLY A 316 4.93 -8.25 22.23
CA GLY A 316 4.47 -8.60 20.89
C GLY A 316 5.30 -9.74 20.27
N PRO A 317 4.77 -10.96 20.11
CA PRO A 317 5.55 -12.06 19.59
C PRO A 317 5.96 -11.79 18.14
N GLY A 318 7.27 -11.81 17.88
CA GLY A 318 7.82 -11.56 16.55
C GLY A 318 7.87 -10.09 16.12
N CYS A 319 7.47 -9.14 16.97
CA CYS A 319 7.66 -7.72 16.73
C CYS A 319 9.06 -7.31 17.20
N VAL A 320 9.88 -6.74 16.31
CA VAL A 320 11.27 -6.36 16.61
C VAL A 320 11.62 -5.00 16.01
N GLY A 321 12.68 -4.38 16.53
CA GLY A 321 13.20 -3.12 16.01
C GLY A 321 12.18 -1.97 16.16
N VAL A 322 11.47 -1.92 17.29
CA VAL A 322 10.41 -0.94 17.52
C VAL A 322 10.99 0.46 17.68
N GLN A 323 10.48 1.41 16.89
CA GLN A 323 10.89 2.81 16.87
C GLN A 323 9.67 3.71 17.04
N LYS A 324 9.67 4.48 18.13
CA LYS A 324 8.60 5.43 18.46
C LYS A 324 8.90 6.80 17.85
N ILE A 325 8.33 7.10 16.69
CA ILE A 325 8.52 8.36 15.95
C ILE A 325 7.37 9.32 16.28
N LEU A 326 7.29 9.72 17.56
CA LEU A 326 6.12 10.42 18.11
C LEU A 326 6.09 11.92 17.78
N ASN A 327 7.23 12.51 17.43
CA ASN A 327 7.37 13.95 17.17
C ASN A 327 7.17 14.33 15.70
N ALA A 328 7.03 13.36 14.79
CA ALA A 328 6.73 13.62 13.39
C ALA A 328 5.37 14.34 13.21
N ARG A 329 5.15 14.95 12.04
CA ARG A 329 3.86 15.59 11.71
C ARG A 329 2.69 14.64 11.99
N CYS A 330 2.79 13.40 11.50
CA CYS A 330 1.92 12.28 11.85
C CYS A 330 2.71 11.34 12.78
N PRO A 331 2.40 11.31 14.10
CA PRO A 331 3.06 10.40 15.03
C PRO A 331 2.82 8.94 14.63
N LEU A 332 3.86 8.11 14.69
CA LEU A 332 3.78 6.69 14.36
C LEU A 332 4.75 5.84 15.17
N VAL A 333 4.48 4.53 15.20
CA VAL A 333 5.39 3.49 15.70
C VAL A 333 5.78 2.60 14.53
N ARG A 334 7.07 2.52 14.27
CA ARG A 334 7.65 1.68 13.22
C ARG A 334 8.22 0.39 13.82
N PHE A 335 7.99 -0.76 13.22
CA PHE A 335 8.54 -2.04 13.68
C PHE A 335 8.59 -3.08 12.56
N SER A 336 9.36 -4.15 12.73
CA SER A 336 9.35 -5.31 11.83
C SER A 336 8.57 -6.45 12.46
N HIS A 337 7.64 -7.05 11.72
CA HIS A 337 6.92 -8.26 12.15
C HIS A 337 7.57 -9.48 11.51
N GLN A 338 8.55 -10.06 12.22
CA GLN A 338 9.40 -11.18 11.78
C GLN A 338 8.62 -12.35 11.17
N PRO A 339 7.51 -12.84 11.77
CA PRO A 339 6.77 -13.97 11.20
C PRO A 339 6.27 -13.69 9.79
N SER A 340 5.85 -12.45 9.49
CA SER A 340 5.38 -12.05 8.15
C SER A 340 6.49 -11.51 7.24
N GLY A 341 7.62 -11.08 7.80
CA GLY A 341 8.65 -10.33 7.07
C GLY A 341 8.29 -8.88 6.74
N PHE A 342 7.15 -8.34 7.22
CA PHE A 342 6.72 -6.98 6.89
C PHE A 342 7.39 -5.91 7.75
N GLN A 343 7.76 -4.81 7.11
CA GLN A 343 8.01 -3.53 7.76
C GLN A 343 6.65 -2.85 8.00
N CYS A 344 6.36 -2.49 9.25
CA CYS A 344 5.05 -2.00 9.68
C CYS A 344 5.17 -0.60 10.27
N ASP A 345 4.23 0.28 9.91
CA ASP A 345 4.10 1.65 10.45
C ASP A 345 2.68 1.82 11.04
N LEU A 346 2.57 1.93 12.36
CA LEU A 346 1.30 2.08 13.08
C LEU A 346 1.05 3.54 13.49
N THR A 347 -0.10 4.09 13.11
CA THR A 347 -0.55 5.43 13.53
C THR A 347 -1.99 5.39 14.05
N THR A 348 -2.44 6.44 14.76
CA THR A 348 -3.81 6.56 15.29
C THR A 348 -4.58 7.77 14.75
N ASN A 349 -3.91 8.74 14.13
CA ASN A 349 -4.59 9.96 13.66
C ASN A 349 -4.13 10.37 12.26
N ASN A 350 -4.77 9.76 11.26
CA ASN A 350 -4.51 10.01 9.83
C ASN A 350 -5.71 9.60 8.96
N ARG A 351 -6.92 10.07 9.30
CA ARG A 351 -8.14 9.68 8.56
C ARG A 351 -8.13 10.17 7.10
N ILE A 352 -7.41 11.25 6.80
CA ILE A 352 -7.20 11.74 5.42
C ILE A 352 -6.44 10.70 4.57
N ALA A 353 -5.47 9.98 5.13
CA ALA A 353 -4.77 8.92 4.40
C ALA A 353 -5.67 7.72 4.07
N LEU A 354 -6.64 7.40 4.93
CA LEU A 354 -7.67 6.39 4.61
C LEU A 354 -8.50 6.82 3.39
N LYS A 355 -8.94 8.08 3.36
CA LYS A 355 -9.67 8.63 2.19
C LYS A 355 -8.83 8.72 0.93
N SER A 356 -7.54 9.00 1.07
CA SER A 356 -6.60 8.97 -0.04
C SER A 356 -6.41 7.55 -0.58
N SER A 357 -6.39 6.55 0.29
CA SER A 357 -6.31 5.13 -0.10
C SER A 357 -7.57 4.66 -0.82
N GLU A 358 -8.75 5.07 -0.34
CA GLU A 358 -10.05 4.78 -0.96
C GLU A 358 -10.18 5.44 -2.35
N LEU A 359 -9.78 6.71 -2.49
CA LEU A 359 -9.78 7.39 -3.78
C LEU A 359 -8.86 6.69 -4.79
N LEU A 360 -7.65 6.31 -4.36
CA LEU A 360 -6.71 5.58 -5.19
C LEU A 360 -7.21 4.18 -5.56
N TYR A 361 -7.88 3.49 -4.64
CA TYR A 361 -8.54 2.21 -4.93
C TYR A 361 -9.58 2.36 -6.05
N ILE A 362 -10.41 3.40 -5.98
CA ILE A 362 -11.40 3.67 -7.03
C ILE A 362 -10.70 3.89 -8.37
N TYR A 363 -9.71 4.78 -8.44
CA TYR A 363 -9.00 5.03 -9.70
C TYR A 363 -8.31 3.79 -10.27
N GLY A 364 -7.65 2.98 -9.44
CA GLY A 364 -7.01 1.76 -9.91
C GLY A 364 -7.98 0.64 -10.33
N ALA A 365 -9.21 0.65 -9.81
CA ALA A 365 -10.25 -0.30 -10.18
C ALA A 365 -11.16 0.17 -11.33
N LEU A 366 -11.10 1.46 -11.72
CA LEU A 366 -11.90 2.01 -12.81
C LEU A 366 -11.41 1.56 -14.19
N ASP A 367 -10.09 1.53 -14.40
CA ASP A 367 -9.48 1.19 -15.68
C ASP A 367 -8.13 0.48 -15.44
N SER A 368 -7.92 -0.66 -16.12
CA SER A 368 -6.74 -1.51 -15.92
C SER A 368 -5.44 -0.79 -16.27
N ARG A 369 -5.48 0.15 -17.22
CA ARG A 369 -4.30 0.90 -17.69
C ARG A 369 -3.70 1.77 -16.60
N VAL A 370 -4.52 2.20 -15.63
CA VAL A 370 -4.09 3.03 -14.50
C VAL A 370 -3.03 2.31 -13.67
N ARG A 371 -3.30 1.05 -13.32
CA ARG A 371 -2.36 0.24 -12.53
C ARG A 371 -1.09 -0.04 -13.32
N ALA A 372 -1.22 -0.47 -14.58
CA ALA A 372 -0.08 -0.76 -15.43
C ALA A 372 0.86 0.46 -15.59
N LEU A 373 0.31 1.66 -15.82
CA LEU A 373 1.11 2.89 -15.91
C LEU A 373 1.73 3.28 -14.57
N VAL A 374 0.98 3.27 -13.47
CA VAL A 374 1.50 3.66 -12.14
C VAL A 374 2.66 2.75 -11.73
N PHE A 375 2.55 1.43 -11.91
CA PHE A 375 3.62 0.50 -11.56
C PHE A 375 4.86 0.74 -12.43
N SER A 376 4.67 0.95 -13.73
CA SER A 376 5.76 1.12 -14.69
C SER A 376 6.52 2.43 -14.47
N ILE A 377 5.80 3.54 -14.28
CA ILE A 377 6.40 4.84 -13.95
C ILE A 377 7.10 4.81 -12.60
N ARG A 378 6.56 4.13 -11.59
CA ARG A 378 7.25 3.97 -10.29
C ARG A 378 8.52 3.12 -10.42
N CYS A 379 8.49 2.07 -11.24
CA CYS A 379 9.65 1.24 -11.50
C CYS A 379 10.75 2.04 -12.22
N TRP A 380 10.38 2.75 -13.29
CA TRP A 380 11.27 3.69 -14.00
C TRP A 380 11.88 4.73 -13.06
N ALA A 381 11.05 5.39 -12.24
CA ALA A 381 11.52 6.41 -11.32
C ALA A 381 12.47 5.85 -10.26
N ARG A 382 12.28 4.60 -9.83
CA ARG A 382 13.23 3.92 -8.93
C ARG A 382 14.53 3.54 -9.65
N ALA A 383 14.46 3.01 -10.86
CA ALA A 383 15.64 2.64 -11.66
C ALA A 383 16.57 3.84 -11.88
N HIS A 384 16.01 5.04 -12.07
CA HIS A 384 16.77 6.27 -12.29
C HIS A 384 17.03 7.09 -11.02
N SER A 385 16.77 6.55 -9.83
CA SER A 385 17.00 7.24 -8.54
C SER A 385 16.30 8.61 -8.45
N LEU A 386 15.04 8.67 -8.88
CA LEU A 386 14.11 9.78 -8.67
C LEU A 386 13.26 9.60 -7.40
N THR A 387 13.13 8.36 -6.95
CA THR A 387 12.50 7.98 -5.68
C THR A 387 13.52 7.34 -4.75
N SER A 388 13.26 7.38 -3.43
CA SER A 388 14.08 6.78 -2.39
C SER A 388 13.21 6.13 -1.33
N SER A 389 13.73 5.10 -0.65
CA SER A 389 13.11 4.54 0.55
C SER A 389 13.37 5.38 1.80
N ILE A 390 14.32 6.31 1.73
CA ILE A 390 14.67 7.22 2.83
C ILE A 390 14.01 8.58 2.56
N PRO A 391 13.39 9.22 3.57
CA PRO A 391 12.84 10.57 3.42
C PRO A 391 13.91 11.59 3.00
N GLY A 392 13.55 12.52 2.11
CA GLY A 392 14.43 13.59 1.67
C GLY A 392 13.88 14.35 0.47
N ALA A 393 14.77 14.84 -0.41
CA ALA A 393 14.41 15.75 -1.50
C ALA A 393 13.82 15.07 -2.75
N TRP A 394 13.68 13.75 -2.74
CA TRP A 394 13.20 12.93 -3.85
C TRP A 394 11.70 13.09 -4.09
N ILE A 395 11.24 12.78 -5.30
CA ILE A 395 9.82 12.69 -5.59
C ILE A 395 9.27 11.45 -4.87
N THR A 396 8.16 11.60 -4.16
CA THR A 396 7.54 10.46 -3.46
C THR A 396 6.73 9.59 -4.43
N ASN A 397 6.55 8.31 -4.10
CA ASN A 397 5.68 7.42 -4.87
C ASN A 397 4.23 7.94 -4.94
N PHE A 398 3.76 8.59 -3.87
CA PHE A 398 2.43 9.21 -3.84
C PHE A 398 2.35 10.39 -4.80
N SER A 399 3.36 11.27 -4.82
CA SER A 399 3.47 12.38 -5.78
C SER A 399 3.48 11.88 -7.24
N LEU A 400 4.28 10.86 -7.56
CA LEU A 400 4.29 10.27 -8.91
C LEU A 400 2.93 9.67 -9.29
N THR A 401 2.26 8.99 -8.36
CA THR A 401 0.92 8.42 -8.61
C THR A 401 -0.09 9.53 -8.90
N MET A 402 -0.04 10.65 -8.18
CA MET A 402 -0.89 11.82 -8.47
C MET A 402 -0.61 12.43 -9.85
N MET A 403 0.66 12.48 -10.27
CA MET A 403 1.03 12.94 -11.61
C MET A 403 0.45 12.04 -12.71
N VAL A 404 0.51 10.72 -12.54
CA VAL A 404 -0.10 9.76 -13.48
C VAL A 404 -1.62 9.91 -13.53
N ILE A 405 -2.29 10.01 -12.37
CA ILE A 405 -3.75 10.22 -12.31
C ILE A 405 -4.14 11.53 -13.02
N PHE A 406 -3.41 12.60 -12.76
CA PHE A 406 -3.64 13.88 -13.42
C PHE A 406 -3.48 13.78 -14.94
N PHE A 407 -2.44 13.11 -15.42
CA PHE A 407 -2.24 12.87 -16.84
C PHE A 407 -3.42 12.09 -17.46
N LEU A 408 -3.91 11.05 -16.78
CA LEU A 408 -5.04 10.24 -17.23
C LEU A 408 -6.38 10.98 -17.23
N GLN A 409 -6.57 11.94 -16.32
CA GLN A 409 -7.72 12.85 -16.31
C GLN A 409 -7.70 13.84 -17.49
N ARG A 410 -6.53 14.05 -18.10
CA ARG A 410 -6.33 15.01 -19.20
C ARG A 410 -6.33 14.40 -20.59
N ARG A 411 -6.49 13.08 -20.70
CA ARG A 411 -6.69 12.43 -21.99
C ARG A 411 -7.98 12.89 -22.65
N SER A 412 -8.07 12.68 -23.97
CA SER A 412 -9.25 13.04 -24.75
C SER A 412 -9.75 11.81 -25.54
N PRO A 413 -10.86 11.16 -25.09
CA PRO A 413 -11.63 11.46 -23.88
C PRO A 413 -10.87 11.09 -22.58
N PRO A 414 -11.24 11.65 -21.41
CA PRO A 414 -10.57 11.34 -20.14
C PRO A 414 -10.66 9.87 -19.76
N ILE A 415 -9.54 9.27 -19.34
CA ILE A 415 -9.52 7.89 -18.82
C ILE A 415 -10.08 7.85 -17.39
N LEU A 416 -9.75 8.86 -16.57
CA LEU A 416 -10.21 8.97 -15.20
C LEU A 416 -11.13 10.17 -15.00
N PRO A 417 -12.18 10.06 -14.16
CA PRO A 417 -12.96 11.20 -13.72
C PRO A 417 -12.12 12.09 -12.79
N THR A 418 -12.52 13.35 -12.67
CA THR A 418 -11.93 14.28 -11.70
C THR A 418 -12.52 14.06 -10.31
N LEU A 419 -11.80 14.43 -9.24
CA LEU A 419 -12.35 14.27 -7.89
C LEU A 419 -13.57 15.19 -7.65
N ASP A 420 -13.65 16.37 -8.29
CA ASP A 420 -14.85 17.22 -8.20
C ASP A 420 -16.05 16.61 -8.94
N LEU A 421 -15.83 15.88 -10.04
CA LEU A 421 -16.89 15.10 -10.69
C LEU A 421 -17.39 13.99 -9.76
N LEU A 422 -16.48 13.21 -9.15
CA LEU A 422 -16.85 12.18 -8.18
C LEU A 422 -17.60 12.76 -6.97
N LYS A 423 -17.21 13.95 -6.50
CA LYS A 423 -17.92 14.68 -5.44
C LYS A 423 -19.32 15.10 -5.86
N THR A 424 -19.51 15.52 -7.11
CA THR A 424 -20.82 15.92 -7.65
C THR A 424 -21.78 14.74 -7.78
N LEU A 425 -21.25 13.56 -8.08
CA LEU A 425 -22.03 12.31 -8.18
C LEU A 425 -22.31 11.65 -6.82
N ALA A 426 -21.64 12.10 -5.77
CA ALA A 426 -21.77 11.57 -4.41
C ALA A 426 -23.14 11.91 -3.81
N ASP A 427 -23.67 11.01 -2.98
CA ASP A 427 -24.93 11.25 -2.27
C ASP A 427 -24.73 11.50 -0.76
N ALA A 428 -25.82 11.47 0.00
CA ALA A 428 -25.80 11.70 1.43
C ALA A 428 -25.01 10.62 2.20
N GLU A 429 -24.95 9.38 1.72
CA GLU A 429 -24.20 8.28 2.34
C GLU A 429 -22.69 8.45 2.16
N ASP A 430 -22.29 9.09 1.06
CA ASP A 430 -20.89 9.36 0.74
C ASP A 430 -20.30 10.54 1.54
N LYS A 431 -21.15 11.39 2.14
CA LYS A 431 -20.75 12.63 2.82
C LYS A 431 -19.69 12.35 3.89
N CYS A 432 -18.55 13.04 3.77
CA CYS A 432 -17.44 12.89 4.71
C CYS A 432 -16.70 14.22 4.88
N ILE A 433 -16.69 14.73 6.12
CA ILE A 433 -15.90 15.89 6.52
C ILE A 433 -14.90 15.44 7.58
N ILE A 434 -13.62 15.68 7.36
CA ILE A 434 -12.53 15.29 8.26
C ILE A 434 -11.74 16.55 8.58
N GLU A 435 -11.67 16.95 9.85
CA GLU A 435 -10.89 18.12 10.29
C GLU A 435 -11.23 19.40 9.50
N GLY A 436 -12.52 19.60 9.19
CA GLY A 436 -13.00 20.73 8.38
C GLY A 436 -12.81 20.59 6.87
N ASN A 437 -12.07 19.57 6.41
CA ASN A 437 -11.84 19.30 5.00
C ASN A 437 -12.97 18.43 4.39
N ASN A 438 -13.50 18.85 3.25
CA ASN A 438 -14.53 18.09 2.55
C ASN A 438 -13.91 16.94 1.73
N CYS A 439 -14.03 15.73 2.28
CA CYS A 439 -13.51 14.48 1.73
C CYS A 439 -14.60 13.65 1.06
N THR A 440 -15.69 14.29 0.61
CA THR A 440 -16.84 13.61 -0.02
C THR A 440 -16.53 13.30 -1.49
N PHE A 441 -16.75 12.06 -1.90
CA PHE A 441 -16.70 11.57 -3.27
C PHE A 441 -17.51 10.27 -3.38
N LEU A 442 -18.06 10.00 -4.58
CA LEU A 442 -18.79 8.78 -4.88
C LEU A 442 -17.93 7.53 -4.63
N ARG A 443 -18.42 6.61 -3.79
CA ARG A 443 -17.68 5.38 -3.42
C ARG A 443 -18.10 4.14 -4.21
N ASP A 444 -19.25 4.19 -4.85
CA ASP A 444 -19.79 3.08 -5.63
C ASP A 444 -19.29 3.12 -7.07
N LEU A 445 -18.37 2.21 -7.40
CA LEU A 445 -17.76 2.13 -8.72
C LEU A 445 -18.78 1.82 -9.83
N ASN A 446 -19.87 1.14 -9.51
CA ASN A 446 -20.88 0.75 -10.50
C ASN A 446 -21.68 1.95 -11.00
N ARG A 447 -21.64 3.08 -10.28
CA ARG A 447 -22.27 4.35 -10.67
C ARG A 447 -21.37 5.25 -11.50
N ILE A 448 -20.10 4.88 -11.70
CA ILE A 448 -19.15 5.64 -12.51
C ILE A 448 -19.18 5.09 -13.93
N LYS A 449 -19.45 5.94 -14.92
CA LYS A 449 -19.46 5.54 -16.33
C LYS A 449 -18.03 5.17 -16.77
N PRO A 450 -17.83 4.02 -17.45
CA PRO A 450 -16.55 3.70 -18.05
C PRO A 450 -16.09 4.76 -19.04
N SER A 451 -14.78 4.92 -19.19
CA SER A 451 -14.21 5.81 -20.19
C SER A 451 -14.45 5.27 -21.61
N GLY A 452 -14.71 6.16 -22.57
CA GLY A 452 -14.71 5.83 -24.00
C GLY A 452 -13.32 5.88 -24.64
N ASN A 453 -12.26 6.07 -23.85
CA ASN A 453 -10.89 6.19 -24.33
C ASN A 453 -10.32 4.81 -24.68
N THR A 454 -9.73 4.69 -25.87
CA THR A 454 -9.16 3.45 -26.42
C THR A 454 -7.64 3.51 -26.62
N GLU A 455 -6.95 4.49 -26.04
CA GLU A 455 -5.49 4.64 -26.16
C GLU A 455 -4.76 3.46 -25.51
N THR A 456 -3.74 2.93 -26.19
CA THR A 456 -2.93 1.79 -25.73
C THR A 456 -1.98 2.21 -24.61
N LEU A 457 -1.47 1.24 -23.84
CA LEU A 457 -0.48 1.50 -22.81
C LEU A 457 0.83 2.04 -23.38
N ASP A 458 1.25 1.53 -24.55
CA ASP A 458 2.38 2.06 -25.31
C ASP A 458 2.26 3.57 -25.54
N LEU A 459 1.15 3.99 -26.14
CA LEU A 459 0.89 5.40 -26.44
C LEU A 459 0.84 6.24 -25.15
N LEU A 460 0.12 5.76 -24.14
CA LEU A 460 -0.03 6.49 -22.87
C LEU A 460 1.30 6.64 -22.13
N LEU A 461 2.18 5.64 -22.18
CA LEU A 461 3.51 5.71 -21.57
C LEU A 461 4.37 6.77 -22.27
N LYS A 462 4.40 6.74 -23.60
CA LYS A 462 5.11 7.72 -24.44
C LYS A 462 4.62 9.14 -24.18
N GLU A 463 3.31 9.34 -24.24
CA GLU A 463 2.69 10.64 -24.02
C GLU A 463 2.82 11.14 -22.58
N PHE A 464 2.88 10.26 -21.58
CA PHE A 464 3.17 10.67 -20.20
C PHE A 464 4.53 11.37 -20.11
N PHE A 465 5.56 10.75 -20.70
CA PHE A 465 6.91 11.31 -20.72
C PHE A 465 6.99 12.59 -21.55
N GLU A 466 6.33 12.63 -22.71
CA GLU A 466 6.26 13.82 -23.55
C GLU A 466 5.56 14.99 -22.84
N TYR A 467 4.42 14.72 -22.20
CA TYR A 467 3.65 15.71 -21.47
C TYR A 467 4.47 16.31 -20.31
N PHE A 468 5.02 15.46 -19.43
CA PHE A 468 5.78 15.95 -18.27
C PHE A 468 7.19 16.42 -18.61
N GLY A 469 7.77 16.00 -19.74
CA GLY A 469 8.99 16.58 -20.29
C GLY A 469 8.81 18.03 -20.76
N ASN A 470 7.58 18.42 -21.13
CA ASN A 470 7.25 19.75 -21.61
C ASN A 470 6.38 20.58 -20.64
N PHE A 471 6.00 20.00 -19.50
CA PHE A 471 5.17 20.67 -18.50
C PHE A 471 5.87 21.90 -17.90
N THR A 472 5.12 23.00 -17.79
CA THR A 472 5.64 24.30 -17.32
C THR A 472 5.64 24.39 -15.78
N PHE A 473 6.47 23.57 -15.12
CA PHE A 473 6.53 23.46 -13.64
C PHE A 473 6.87 24.75 -12.90
N ASN A 474 7.46 25.74 -13.57
CA ASN A 474 7.75 27.04 -12.96
C ASN A 474 6.48 27.89 -12.76
N LYS A 475 5.45 27.71 -13.59
CA LYS A 475 4.19 28.48 -13.52
C LYS A 475 3.01 27.65 -13.02
N ASN A 476 2.96 26.38 -13.40
CA ASN A 476 1.76 25.56 -13.28
C ASN A 476 1.90 24.50 -12.17
N SER A 477 0.78 24.22 -11.53
CA SER A 477 0.58 23.21 -10.49
C SER A 477 -0.37 22.13 -10.99
N ILE A 478 -0.31 20.97 -10.33
CA ILE A 478 -1.08 19.77 -10.65
C ILE A 478 -2.27 19.67 -9.70
N ASN A 479 -3.48 19.62 -10.25
CA ASN A 479 -4.72 19.54 -9.49
C ASN A 479 -5.65 18.43 -10.02
N ILE A 480 -5.73 17.32 -9.28
CA ILE A 480 -6.60 16.18 -9.63
C ILE A 480 -8.08 16.37 -9.27
N ARG A 481 -8.41 17.45 -8.54
CA ARG A 481 -9.81 17.84 -8.27
C ARG A 481 -10.51 18.31 -9.53
N GLN A 482 -9.83 19.16 -10.28
CA GLN A 482 -10.35 19.74 -11.51
C GLN A 482 -9.83 19.05 -12.77
N GLY A 483 -8.74 18.26 -12.68
CA GLY A 483 -8.09 17.66 -13.84
C GLY A 483 -7.48 18.69 -14.79
N ARG A 484 -7.06 19.85 -14.27
CA ARG A 484 -6.52 20.97 -15.04
C ARG A 484 -5.27 21.56 -14.40
N GLU A 485 -4.42 22.15 -15.24
CA GLU A 485 -3.32 22.99 -14.78
C GLU A 485 -3.85 24.25 -14.11
N GLN A 486 -3.17 24.69 -13.06
CA GLN A 486 -3.49 25.93 -12.33
C GLN A 486 -2.21 26.71 -12.03
N ASN A 487 -2.30 28.03 -11.92
CA ASN A 487 -1.19 28.84 -11.45
C ASN A 487 -0.72 28.37 -10.07
N LYS A 488 0.59 28.34 -9.86
CA LYS A 488 1.17 27.86 -8.60
C LYS A 488 0.81 28.79 -7.43
N PRO A 489 0.30 28.24 -6.32
CA PRO A 489 0.07 29.00 -5.09
C PRO A 489 1.35 29.45 -4.39
N ASP A 490 2.48 28.77 -4.63
CA ASP A 490 3.77 29.06 -4.00
C ASP A 490 4.96 28.83 -4.96
N SER A 491 6.16 29.27 -4.54
CA SER A 491 7.40 29.18 -5.33
C SER A 491 8.10 27.82 -5.26
N SER A 492 7.42 26.75 -4.81
CA SER A 492 8.02 25.41 -4.72
C SER A 492 8.38 24.85 -6.11
N PRO A 493 9.45 24.05 -6.26
CA PRO A 493 9.82 23.47 -7.56
C PRO A 493 8.67 22.68 -8.21
N LEU A 494 8.11 21.72 -7.47
CA LEU A 494 6.97 20.90 -7.89
C LEU A 494 5.79 21.15 -6.96
N HIS A 495 4.66 21.58 -7.52
CA HIS A 495 3.43 21.81 -6.77
C HIS A 495 2.34 20.85 -7.21
N ILE A 496 2.01 19.89 -6.34
CA ILE A 496 0.89 18.98 -6.50
C ILE A 496 -0.05 19.23 -5.33
N GLN A 497 -1.26 19.70 -5.61
CA GLN A 497 -2.24 19.99 -4.56
C GLN A 497 -2.70 18.69 -3.90
N ASN A 498 -2.70 18.64 -2.56
CA ASN A 498 -3.33 17.55 -1.82
C ASN A 498 -4.84 17.54 -2.12
N PRO A 499 -5.41 16.40 -2.55
CA PRO A 499 -6.80 16.34 -2.97
C PRO A 499 -7.80 16.69 -1.86
N PHE A 500 -7.47 16.44 -0.60
CA PHE A 500 -8.39 16.65 0.53
C PHE A 500 -8.00 17.84 1.41
N GLU A 501 -6.71 18.14 1.53
CA GLU A 501 -6.22 19.34 2.25
C GLU A 501 -5.70 20.37 1.23
N THR A 502 -6.59 21.13 0.59
CA THR A 502 -6.27 21.94 -0.61
C THR A 502 -5.22 23.04 -0.41
N SER A 503 -4.90 23.40 0.83
CA SER A 503 -3.82 24.33 1.18
C SER A 503 -2.43 23.70 1.17
N LEU A 504 -2.33 22.37 1.04
CA LEU A 504 -1.08 21.63 1.13
C LEU A 504 -0.56 21.20 -0.23
N ASN A 505 0.75 21.36 -0.41
CA ASN A 505 1.52 20.78 -1.50
C ASN A 505 2.13 19.45 -1.05
N ILE A 506 1.74 18.34 -1.66
CA ILE A 506 2.24 16.99 -1.31
C ILE A 506 3.69 16.75 -1.76
N SER A 507 4.22 17.60 -2.65
CA SER A 507 5.58 17.54 -3.17
C SER A 507 6.47 18.67 -2.65
N LYS A 508 6.11 19.28 -1.51
CA LYS A 508 6.87 20.39 -0.92
C LYS A 508 8.32 20.02 -0.55
N ASN A 509 8.60 18.73 -0.37
CA ASN A 509 9.94 18.22 -0.11
C ASN A 509 10.85 18.21 -1.35
N VAL A 510 10.28 18.25 -2.56
CA VAL A 510 11.04 18.05 -3.80
C VAL A 510 11.93 19.25 -4.11
N SER A 511 13.23 19.00 -4.30
CA SER A 511 14.18 20.06 -4.68
C SER A 511 14.13 20.38 -6.18
N GLN A 512 14.63 21.56 -6.55
CA GLN A 512 14.76 21.95 -7.95
C GLN A 512 15.65 21.00 -8.76
N SER A 513 16.72 20.49 -8.14
CA SER A 513 17.63 19.53 -8.77
C SER A 513 16.95 18.19 -9.08
N GLN A 514 16.11 17.68 -8.17
CA GLN A 514 15.38 16.44 -8.39
C GLN A 514 14.29 16.61 -9.45
N LEU A 515 13.59 17.74 -9.46
CA LEU A 515 12.63 18.03 -10.51
C LEU A 515 13.30 18.16 -11.89
N GLN A 516 14.42 18.87 -11.98
CA GLN A 516 15.17 19.02 -13.23
C GLN A 516 15.61 17.66 -13.77
N LYS A 517 16.15 16.80 -12.90
CA LYS A 517 16.51 15.42 -13.24
C LYS A 517 15.31 14.62 -13.76
N PHE A 518 14.14 14.75 -13.13
CA PHE A 518 12.90 14.11 -13.61
C PHE A 518 12.54 14.57 -15.02
N VAL A 519 12.60 15.88 -15.31
CA VAL A 519 12.27 16.44 -16.63
C VAL A 519 13.25 15.96 -17.71
N GLU A 520 14.55 15.93 -17.39
CA GLU A 520 15.58 15.44 -18.32
C GLU A 520 15.35 13.97 -18.68
N LEU A 521 15.12 13.13 -17.67
CA LEU A 521 14.84 11.70 -17.87
C LEU A 521 13.51 11.47 -18.60
N ALA A 522 12.48 12.29 -18.35
CA ALA A 522 11.22 12.20 -19.07
C ALA A 522 11.43 12.52 -20.57
N ARG A 523 12.17 13.57 -20.90
CA ARG A 523 12.51 13.89 -22.30
C ARG A 523 13.35 12.80 -22.98
N GLU A 524 14.33 12.26 -22.28
CA GLU A 524 15.15 11.14 -22.76
C GLU A 524 14.29 9.89 -23.02
N SER A 525 13.39 9.55 -22.08
CA SER A 525 12.51 8.38 -22.19
C SER A 525 11.51 8.53 -23.34
N ALA A 526 10.94 9.73 -23.53
CA ALA A 526 10.09 10.02 -24.68
C ALA A 526 10.86 9.86 -26.01
N TRP A 527 12.11 10.33 -26.07
CA TRP A 527 12.95 10.20 -27.26
C TRP A 527 13.29 8.73 -27.57
N ILE A 528 13.61 7.92 -26.55
CA ILE A 528 13.89 6.48 -26.74
C ILE A 528 12.68 5.77 -27.36
N LEU A 529 11.49 5.96 -26.78
CA LEU A 529 10.26 5.33 -27.29
C LEU A 529 9.88 5.79 -28.70
N GLN A 530 10.18 7.05 -29.06
CA GLN A 530 9.94 7.56 -30.42
C GLN A 530 10.86 6.92 -31.48
N GLN A 531 12.07 6.52 -31.10
CA GLN A 531 13.04 5.94 -32.04
C GLN A 531 12.80 4.45 -32.24
N GLU A 532 12.41 3.72 -31.21
CA GLU A 532 12.14 2.27 -31.30
C GLU A 532 10.91 1.94 -32.17
N ASP A 533 9.98 2.89 -32.35
CA ASP A 533 8.86 2.77 -33.31
C ASP A 533 9.33 2.62 -34.78
N GLN A 534 10.56 3.05 -35.10
CA GLN A 534 11.10 3.00 -36.46
C GLN A 534 11.94 1.74 -36.74
N ASP A 535 12.56 1.16 -35.69
CA ASP A 535 13.55 0.09 -35.80
C ASP A 535 13.24 -1.04 -34.80
N ARG A 536 12.06 -1.66 -34.89
CA ARG A 536 11.68 -2.76 -34.00
C ARG A 536 12.68 -3.93 -34.14
N PRO A 537 13.45 -4.28 -33.09
CA PRO A 537 14.36 -5.41 -33.20
C PRO A 537 13.57 -6.68 -33.48
N SER A 538 14.08 -7.52 -34.38
CA SER A 538 13.52 -8.87 -34.60
C SER A 538 13.50 -9.63 -33.27
N SER A 539 12.43 -10.41 -33.06
CA SER A 539 12.15 -11.20 -31.84
C SER A 539 13.23 -12.22 -31.44
N SER A 540 14.35 -12.26 -32.17
CA SER A 540 15.50 -13.15 -31.96
C SER A 540 16.69 -12.52 -31.23
N SER A 541 16.64 -11.22 -30.89
CA SER A 541 17.72 -10.58 -30.12
C SER A 541 17.35 -10.45 -28.63
N ASN A 542 18.22 -10.92 -27.72
CA ASN A 542 18.13 -10.67 -26.27
C ASN A 542 18.35 -9.18 -25.90
N GLN A 543 18.13 -8.25 -26.84
CA GLN A 543 18.37 -6.83 -26.60
C GLN A 543 17.18 -6.21 -25.84
N PRO A 544 17.47 -5.29 -24.90
CA PRO A 544 16.45 -4.46 -24.27
C PRO A 544 15.67 -3.66 -25.31
N TRP A 545 14.34 -3.62 -25.18
CA TRP A 545 13.46 -2.78 -26.00
C TRP A 545 12.24 -2.34 -25.18
N GLY A 546 11.56 -1.27 -25.59
CA GLY A 546 10.37 -0.75 -24.95
C GLY A 546 10.62 -0.32 -23.50
N LEU A 547 9.76 -0.79 -22.59
CA LEU A 547 9.91 -0.56 -21.15
C LEU A 547 11.26 -1.10 -20.62
N ALA A 548 11.75 -2.23 -21.15
CA ALA A 548 13.02 -2.80 -20.68
C ALA A 548 14.20 -1.82 -20.89
N THR A 549 14.24 -1.13 -22.03
CA THR A 549 15.23 -0.08 -22.31
C THR A 549 15.13 1.05 -21.28
N LEU A 550 13.92 1.48 -20.95
CA LEU A 550 13.68 2.57 -19.99
C LEU A 550 14.06 2.22 -18.55
N LEU A 551 14.13 0.93 -18.20
CA LEU A 551 14.52 0.48 -16.85
C LEU A 551 16.04 0.33 -16.68
N LEU A 552 16.82 0.43 -17.76
CA LEU A 552 18.27 0.48 -17.64
C LEU A 552 18.71 1.83 -17.07
N PRO A 553 19.66 1.87 -16.13
CA PRO A 553 20.25 3.12 -15.69
C PRO A 553 20.77 3.87 -16.92
N SER A 554 20.37 5.13 -17.10
CA SER A 554 20.92 5.95 -18.18
C SER A 554 22.44 5.88 -18.08
N VAL A 555 23.09 5.34 -19.11
CA VAL A 555 24.55 5.27 -19.16
C VAL A 555 24.99 6.72 -19.11
N ALA A 556 25.49 7.16 -17.96
CA ALA A 556 26.21 8.41 -17.83
C ALA A 556 27.31 8.36 -18.88
N LYS A 557 27.07 8.98 -20.04
CA LYS A 557 28.08 9.17 -21.06
C LYS A 557 29.18 9.99 -20.39
N SER A 558 30.28 9.32 -20.07
CA SER A 558 31.61 9.89 -20.19
C SER A 558 31.80 10.31 -21.66
N LYS A 559 31.19 11.45 -22.00
CA LYS A 559 31.41 12.33 -23.14
C LYS A 559 30.27 13.33 -23.11
N SER A 560 30.61 14.51 -22.63
CA SER A 560 29.87 15.74 -22.90
C SER A 560 29.31 15.72 -24.34
N PRO A 561 28.04 16.08 -24.56
CA PRO A 561 27.64 16.45 -25.90
C PRO A 561 28.40 17.74 -26.20
N THR A 562 29.37 17.63 -27.10
CA THR A 562 30.06 18.77 -27.67
C THR A 562 29.03 19.82 -28.08
N LYS A 563 29.30 21.08 -27.70
CA LYS A 563 28.51 22.28 -28.01
C LYS A 563 28.20 22.44 -29.52
N ASN A 564 28.78 21.62 -30.40
CA ASN A 564 28.69 21.73 -31.86
C ASN A 564 27.43 21.09 -32.49
N LYS A 565 26.57 20.37 -31.75
CA LYS A 565 25.29 19.84 -32.31
C LYS A 565 24.08 20.74 -32.08
N LYS A 566 24.10 21.63 -31.08
CA LYS A 566 22.99 22.59 -30.85
C LYS A 566 22.95 23.67 -31.93
N GLU A 567 24.11 24.11 -32.44
CA GLU A 567 24.20 25.07 -33.55
C GLU A 567 23.78 24.47 -34.90
N LYS A 568 24.02 23.17 -35.13
CA LYS A 568 23.57 22.51 -36.37
C LYS A 568 22.05 22.48 -36.49
N PHE A 569 21.33 22.11 -35.43
CA PHE A 569 19.86 22.06 -35.41
C PHE A 569 19.18 23.43 -35.52
N SER A 570 19.73 24.48 -34.91
CA SER A 570 19.24 25.84 -35.14
C SER A 570 19.54 26.31 -36.57
N SER A 571 20.69 25.95 -37.15
CA SER A 571 21.01 26.30 -38.54
C SER A 571 20.16 25.55 -39.56
N GLU A 572 19.81 24.29 -39.32
CA GLU A 572 18.96 23.47 -40.20
C GLU A 572 17.50 23.90 -40.14
N ARG A 573 17.01 24.26 -38.94
CA ARG A 573 15.66 24.82 -38.79
C ARG A 573 15.53 26.20 -39.43
N ILE A 574 16.58 27.03 -39.36
CA ILE A 574 16.65 28.33 -40.06
C ILE A 574 16.79 28.15 -41.57
N LYS A 575 17.58 27.17 -42.04
CA LYS A 575 17.67 26.83 -43.47
C LYS A 575 16.34 26.35 -44.05
N ASN A 576 15.65 25.45 -43.35
CA ASN A 576 14.34 24.95 -43.78
C ASN A 576 13.28 26.06 -43.78
N LEU A 577 13.36 27.01 -42.83
CA LEU A 577 12.49 28.19 -42.83
C LEU A 577 12.81 29.14 -44.00
N LEU A 578 14.09 29.36 -44.31
CA LEU A 578 14.53 30.22 -45.42
C LEU A 578 14.23 29.60 -46.79
N GLU A 579 14.30 28.27 -46.92
CA GLU A 579 13.89 27.54 -48.12
C GLU A 579 12.37 27.54 -48.30
N SER A 580 11.60 27.48 -47.20
CA SER A 580 10.14 27.64 -47.24
C SER A 580 9.72 29.08 -47.63
N ILE A 581 10.49 30.10 -47.25
CA ILE A 581 10.25 31.49 -47.66
C ILE A 581 10.70 31.74 -49.12
N LYS A 582 11.77 31.08 -49.58
CA LYS A 582 12.23 31.15 -50.98
C LYS A 582 11.32 30.43 -51.96
N SER A 583 10.75 29.29 -51.57
CA SER A 583 9.79 28.53 -52.40
C SER A 583 8.46 29.27 -52.57
N ASN A 584 8.09 30.15 -51.64
CA ASN A 584 6.93 31.04 -51.77
C ASN A 584 7.19 32.34 -52.57
N ARG A 585 8.36 32.51 -53.20
CA ARG A 585 8.74 33.75 -53.91
C ARG A 585 9.07 33.59 -55.40
N THR A 586 8.67 32.48 -56.01
CA THR A 586 8.80 32.30 -57.48
C THR A 586 7.45 32.10 -58.14
N GLU A 587 6.66 33.18 -58.16
CA GLU A 587 5.80 33.52 -59.29
C GLU A 587 6.10 34.98 -59.67
N ASN A 588 6.52 35.19 -60.91
CA ASN A 588 6.81 36.47 -61.56
C ASN A 588 6.37 36.28 -63.03
N PRO A 589 6.17 37.34 -63.84
CA PRO A 589 5.34 38.53 -63.66
C PRO A 589 4.48 38.80 -64.93
N THR A 590 3.51 39.73 -64.88
CA THR A 590 3.09 40.46 -66.09
C THR A 590 2.88 41.95 -65.79
N ASP A 591 3.34 42.74 -66.75
CA ASP A 591 3.49 44.20 -66.80
C ASP A 591 2.29 45.04 -66.34
N THR A 592 2.58 46.22 -65.80
CA THR A 592 2.20 47.49 -66.46
C THR A 592 2.84 48.73 -65.82
N ASN A 593 3.27 49.63 -66.72
CA ASN A 593 3.82 50.98 -66.56
C ASN A 593 3.21 51.86 -65.44
N GLY A 594 4.06 52.68 -64.82
CA GLY A 594 3.61 53.87 -64.08
C GLY A 594 4.73 54.72 -63.46
N LYS A 595 5.17 55.77 -64.16
CA LYS A 595 6.02 56.85 -63.65
C LYS A 595 5.45 57.50 -62.36
N ARG A 596 6.31 57.80 -61.37
CA ARG A 596 6.63 59.17 -60.86
C ARG A 596 7.33 59.17 -59.48
N THR A 597 8.56 59.68 -59.49
CA THR A 597 9.12 60.76 -58.66
C THR A 597 8.66 61.02 -57.19
N ILE A 598 9.69 61.11 -56.32
CA ILE A 598 9.99 62.18 -55.33
C ILE A 598 9.80 61.92 -53.82
N SER A 599 10.95 62.04 -53.14
CA SER A 599 11.27 62.66 -51.83
C SER A 599 10.92 62.03 -50.48
N THR A 600 11.99 61.60 -49.80
CA THR A 600 12.56 62.11 -48.52
C THR A 600 11.68 62.72 -47.42
N GLN A 601 12.08 62.34 -46.18
CA GLN A 601 11.85 62.88 -44.83
C GLN A 601 10.55 62.40 -44.15
N ILE A 602 10.55 61.85 -42.92
CA ILE A 602 11.47 61.87 -41.76
C ILE A 602 11.58 60.46 -41.16
#